data_AF-A0A6H1KH30-F1
#
_entry.id   AF-A0A6H1KH30-F1
#
_cell.length_a   1.000
_cell.length_b   1.000
_cell.length_c   1.000
_cell.angle_alpha   90.00
_cell.angle_beta   90.00
_cell.angle_gamma   90.00
#
_symmetry.space_group_name_H-M   'P 1'
#
loop_
_entity.id
_entity.type
_entity.pdbx_description
1 polymer ?
#
loop_
_entity_poly.entity_id
_entity_poly.type
_entity_poly.pdbx_seq_one_letter_code
_entity_poly.pdbx_strand_id
1 'polypeptide(L)'
;METMPDAAGTVRLLPQYFGILPQHRGRGYGRALWRAAMHWGHEHGTDYQILQTTVGGASDCLCAAEGLSSLGVAQQAEVLASGS
;
A
#
# COMPACT_ATOMS: atom_id res chain seq x y z
N MET A 1 -12.50 3.97 1.10
CA MET A 1 -11.61 3.68 -0.03
C MET A 1 -12.01 4.60 -1.16
N GLU A 2 -11.07 4.95 -2.04
CA GLU A 2 -11.28 5.98 -3.06
C GLU A 2 -10.51 5.63 -4.33
N THR A 3 -11.09 5.97 -5.47
CA THR A 3 -10.52 5.77 -6.80
C THR A 3 -10.15 7.12 -7.43
N MET A 4 -9.09 7.15 -8.23
CA MET A 4 -8.71 8.36 -8.96
C MET A 4 -8.23 8.00 -10.37
N PRO A 5 -8.64 8.73 -11.42
CA PRO A 5 -8.01 8.57 -12.73
C PRO A 5 -6.57 9.10 -12.69
N ASP A 6 -5.66 8.42 -13.37
CA ASP A 6 -4.33 8.93 -13.64
C ASP A 6 -4.28 9.83 -14.88
N ALA A 7 -3.08 10.27 -15.26
CA ALA A 7 -2.88 11.16 -16.41
C ALA A 7 -3.28 10.51 -17.76
N ALA A 8 -3.34 9.18 -17.84
CA ALA A 8 -3.81 8.45 -19.01
C ALA A 8 -5.31 8.08 -18.92
N GLY A 9 -5.99 8.46 -17.84
CA GLY A 9 -7.39 8.13 -17.58
C GLY A 9 -7.61 6.74 -16.97
N THR A 10 -6.55 6.00 -16.66
CA THR A 10 -6.63 4.68 -16.02
C THR A 10 -7.02 4.86 -14.55
N VAL A 11 -7.95 4.07 -14.03
CA VAL A 11 -8.50 4.25 -12.69
C VAL A 11 -7.64 3.52 -11.66
N ARG A 12 -7.00 4.27 -10.76
CA ARG A 12 -6.23 3.68 -9.66
C ARG A 12 -7.01 3.65 -8.35
N LEU A 13 -6.83 2.59 -7.58
CA LEU A 13 -7.19 2.58 -6.17
C LEU A 13 -6.15 3.39 -5.39
N LEU A 14 -6.58 4.40 -4.63
CA LEU A 14 -5.65 5.16 -3.78
C LEU A 14 -5.07 4.27 -2.67
N PRO A 15 -3.83 4.53 -2.21
CA PRO A 15 -3.19 3.74 -1.15
C PRO A 15 -4.06 3.67 0.10
N GLN A 16 -4.20 2.47 0.67
CA GLN A 16 -4.90 2.27 1.94
C GLN A 16 -3.89 2.23 3.07
N TYR A 17 -3.96 3.22 3.97
CA TYR A 17 -3.12 3.29 5.15
C TYR A 17 -3.84 2.59 6.31
N PHE A 18 -3.48 1.33 6.57
CA PHE A 18 -3.95 0.58 7.72
C PHE A 18 -2.78 -0.02 8.49
N GLY A 19 -2.98 -0.19 9.80
CA GLY A 19 -2.00 -0.76 10.71
C GLY A 19 -2.61 -1.85 11.57
N ILE A 20 -1.82 -2.86 11.90
CA ILE A 20 -2.20 -3.90 12.87
C ILE A 20 -1.50 -3.60 14.19
N LEU A 21 -2.30 -3.39 15.24
CA LEU A 21 -1.80 -3.23 16.61
C LEU A 21 -0.89 -4.42 16.98
N PRO A 22 0.22 -4.20 17.72
CA PRO A 22 1.19 -5.24 18.03
C PRO A 22 0.59 -6.55 18.55
N GLN A 23 -0.36 -6.47 19.49
CA GLN A 23 -1.05 -7.62 20.10
C GLN A 23 -1.93 -8.46 19.14
N HIS A 24 -2.19 -7.95 17.93
CA HIS A 24 -3.02 -8.59 16.92
C HIS A 24 -2.22 -9.05 15.69
N ARG A 25 -0.90 -8.88 15.69
CA ARG A 25 -0.02 -9.33 14.60
C ARG A 25 0.08 -10.87 14.55
N GLY A 26 0.50 -11.39 13.39
CA GLY A 26 0.64 -12.83 13.16
C GLY A 26 -0.68 -13.58 12.94
N ARG A 27 -1.83 -12.90 13.00
CA ARG A 27 -3.17 -13.51 12.86
C ARG A 27 -3.78 -13.40 11.46
N GLY A 28 -3.03 -12.90 10.47
CA GLY A 28 -3.51 -12.73 9.11
C GLY A 28 -4.38 -11.48 8.86
N TYR A 29 -4.65 -10.65 9.86
CA TYR A 29 -5.50 -9.45 9.70
C TYR A 29 -4.99 -8.46 8.66
N GLY A 30 -3.67 -8.25 8.55
CA GLY A 30 -3.11 -7.40 7.49
C GLY A 30 -3.46 -7.90 6.09
N ARG A 31 -3.38 -9.22 5.87
CA ARG A 31 -3.77 -9.86 4.61
C ARG A 31 -5.28 -9.77 4.37
N ALA A 32 -6.09 -9.93 5.40
CA ALA A 32 -7.54 -9.79 5.29
C ALA A 32 -7.94 -8.36 4.89
N LEU A 33 -7.37 -7.34 5.53
CA LEU A 33 -7.60 -5.93 5.18
C LEU A 33 -7.13 -5.62 3.76
N TRP A 34 -5.94 -6.11 3.38
CA TRP A 34 -5.42 -5.97 2.02
C TRP A 34 -6.38 -6.54 0.98
N ARG A 35 -6.82 -7.79 1.15
CA ARG A 35 -7.74 -8.44 0.21
C ARG A 35 -9.10 -7.77 0.15
N ALA A 36 -9.61 -7.28 1.28
CA ALA A 36 -10.84 -6.49 1.30
C ALA A 36 -10.69 -5.21 0.48
N ALA A 37 -9.53 -4.54 0.57
CA ALA A 37 -9.25 -3.36 -0.24
C ALA A 37 -9.13 -3.66 -1.73
N MET A 38 -8.43 -4.75 -2.10
CA MET A 38 -8.31 -5.19 -3.50
C MET A 38 -9.66 -5.60 -4.09
N HIS A 39 -10.48 -6.31 -3.30
CA HIS A 39 -11.81 -6.71 -3.71
C HIS A 39 -12.70 -5.48 -3.96
N TRP A 40 -12.72 -4.52 -3.03
CA TRP A 40 -13.44 -3.27 -3.21
C TRP A 40 -12.97 -2.52 -4.47
N GLY A 41 -11.65 -2.43 -4.71
CA GLY A 41 -11.11 -1.80 -5.92
C GLY A 41 -11.60 -2.48 -7.20
N HIS A 42 -11.53 -3.80 -7.24
CA HIS A 42 -12.04 -4.58 -8.37
C HIS A 42 -13.53 -4.33 -8.63
N GLU A 43 -14.36 -4.31 -7.58
CA GLU A 43 -15.79 -3.98 -7.71
C GLU A 43 -16.07 -2.55 -8.20
N HIS A 44 -15.13 -1.62 -7.98
CA HIS A 44 -15.25 -0.21 -8.35
C HIS A 44 -14.45 0.15 -9.61
N GLY A 45 -14.05 -0.86 -10.39
CA GLY A 45 -13.41 -0.67 -11.70
C GLY A 45 -12.01 -0.08 -11.61
N THR A 46 -11.25 -0.35 -10.55
CA THR A 46 -9.85 0.05 -10.48
C THR A 46 -8.98 -0.90 -11.28
N ASP A 47 -8.11 -0.35 -12.12
CA ASP A 47 -7.17 -1.10 -12.96
C ASP A 47 -5.91 -1.49 -12.19
N TYR A 48 -5.45 -0.64 -11.25
CA TYR A 48 -4.24 -0.88 -10.48
C TYR A 48 -4.21 -0.16 -9.12
N GLN A 49 -3.23 -0.54 -8.30
CA GLN A 49 -2.83 0.21 -7.10
C GLN A 49 -1.31 0.35 -7.08
N ILE A 50 -0.83 1.54 -6.73
CA ILE A 50 0.58 1.78 -6.38
C ILE A 50 0.62 2.12 -4.90
N LEU A 51 1.60 1.57 -4.18
CA LEU A 51 1.81 1.82 -2.77
C LEU A 51 3.30 1.92 -2.47
N GLN A 52 3.64 2.64 -1.40
CA GLN A 52 5.01 2.76 -0.90
C GLN A 52 5.13 2.02 0.42
N THR A 53 6.17 1.21 0.55
CA THR A 53 6.49 0.44 1.76
C THR A 53 7.92 0.71 2.18
N THR A 54 8.21 0.50 3.46
CA THR A 54 9.59 0.35 3.92
C THR A 54 10.14 -0.98 3.41
N VAL A 55 11.26 -0.94 2.70
CA VAL A 55 11.96 -2.14 2.19
C VAL A 55 12.23 -3.11 3.33
N GLY A 56 11.85 -4.38 3.16
CA GLY A 56 11.98 -5.43 4.18
C GLY A 56 11.01 -5.30 5.36
N GLY A 57 10.11 -4.31 5.33
CA GLY A 57 9.08 -4.10 6.33
C GLY A 57 7.91 -5.08 6.19
N ALA A 58 7.01 -5.10 7.19
CA ALA A 58 5.87 -6.02 7.20
C ALA A 58 4.94 -5.84 6.00
N SER A 59 4.70 -4.60 5.55
CA SER A 59 3.89 -4.31 4.37
C SER A 59 4.56 -4.77 3.07
N ASP A 60 5.89 -4.62 2.97
CA ASP A 60 6.66 -5.06 1.81
C ASP A 60 6.59 -6.58 1.64
N CYS A 61 6.81 -7.32 2.74
CA CYS A 61 6.66 -8.77 2.77
C CYS A 61 5.22 -9.22 2.45
N LEU A 62 4.21 -8.49 2.91
CA LEU A 62 2.81 -8.78 2.57
C LEU A 62 2.55 -8.60 1.07
N CYS A 63 2.99 -7.48 0.49
CA CYS A 63 2.81 -7.19 -0.92
C CYS A 63 3.50 -8.23 -1.80
N ALA A 64 4.74 -8.60 -1.49
CA ALA A 64 5.45 -9.66 -2.19
C ALA A 64 4.70 -11.01 -2.11
N ALA A 65 4.18 -11.35 -0.92
CA ALA A 65 3.41 -12.58 -0.71
C ALA A 65 1.99 -12.57 -1.30
N GLU A 66 1.51 -11.42 -1.80
CA GLU A 66 0.26 -11.28 -2.55
C GLU A 66 0.53 -11.10 -4.07
N GLY A 67 1.78 -11.25 -4.51
CA GLY A 67 2.17 -11.27 -5.92
C GLY A 67 2.47 -9.90 -6.53
N LEU A 68 2.64 -8.86 -5.71
CA LEU A 68 2.97 -7.52 -6.21
C LEU A 68 4.43 -7.45 -6.64
N SER A 69 4.67 -6.71 -7.72
CA SER A 69 6.01 -6.43 -8.23
C SER A 69 6.49 -5.06 -7.75
N SER A 70 7.78 -4.95 -7.40
CA SER A 70 8.39 -3.67 -7.09
C SER A 70 8.61 -2.86 -8.36
N LEU A 71 8.24 -1.57 -8.33
CA LEU A 71 8.50 -0.61 -9.41
C LEU A 71 9.82 0.17 -9.20
N GLY A 72 10.43 0.07 -8.02
CA GLY A 72 11.65 0.78 -7.67
C GLY A 72 11.74 1.13 -6.19
N VAL A 73 12.86 1.72 -5.79
CA VAL A 73 13.11 2.24 -4.43
C VAL A 73 13.36 3.74 -4.50
N ALA A 74 12.81 4.49 -3.54
CA ALA A 74 13.08 5.91 -3.39
C ALA A 74 13.82 6.14 -2.05
N GLN A 75 14.92 6.89 -2.06
CA GLN A 75 15.51 7.38 -0.81
C GLN A 75 14.65 8.53 -0.27
N GLN A 76 14.09 8.36 0.92
CA GLN A 76 13.66 9.50 1.72
C GLN A 76 14.89 10.08 2.41
N ALA A 77 15.32 11.26 1.97
CA ALA A 77 16.24 12.07 2.73
C ALA A 77 15.47 12.68 3.91
N GLU A 78 15.87 12.37 5.14
CA GLU A 78 15.35 13.04 6.32
C GLU A 78 15.84 14.49 6.27
N VAL A 79 14.92 15.44 6.06
CA VAL A 79 15.24 16.86 6.23
C VAL A 79 15.39 17.05 7.73
N LEU A 80 16.64 17.02 8.22
CA LEU A 80 16.95 17.49 9.56
C LEU A 80 16.45 18.93 9.63
N ALA A 81 15.37 19.15 10.39
CA ALA A 81 14.94 20.48 10.74
C ALA A 81 16.10 21.14 11.50
N SER A 82 16.85 21.98 10.82
CA SER A 82 17.83 22.87 11.45
C SER A 82 17.03 23.77 12.40
N GLY A 83 17.07 23.45 13.69
CA GLY A 83 16.52 24.29 14.73
C GLY A 83 17.07 25.71 14.60
N SER A 84 16.18 26.69 14.56
CA SER A 84 16.47 28.09 14.86
C SER A 84 16.21 28.35 16.32
#